data_AF-A5CBG9-F1
#
_entry.id   AF-A5CBG9-F1
#
_cell.length_a   1.000
_cell.length_b   1.000
_cell.length_c   1.000
_cell.angle_alpha   90.00
_cell.angle_beta   90.00
_cell.angle_gamma   90.00
#
_symmetry.space_group_name_H-M   'P 1'
#
loop_
_entity.id
_entity.type
_entity.pdbx_description
1 polymer ?
#
loop_
_entity_poly.entity_id
_entity_poly.type
_entity_poly.pdbx_seq_one_letter_code
_entity_poly.pdbx_strand_id
1 'polypeptide(L)'
;MDCPLFVPDYFLNSCLFLVPKESGPETANIEYCCTTAEKLVEEQREFDAVISLEVIEHVADPAEFCKSLAALTVSNGATVVSTINRSMRSYATAIVAAEYILHWLPKGTHQWSNFLTPEELVLILQRASITVQEMAGFVYNPLTGQWTLSDDISVNFIAFGTKNSQ
;
A
#
# COMPACT_ATOMS: atom_id res chain seq x y z
N MET A 1 -31.24 -2.71 -9.50
CA MET A 1 -30.39 -1.60 -9.04
C MET A 1 -30.26 -1.81 -7.56
N ASP A 2 -29.35 -2.70 -7.19
CA ASP A 2 -29.07 -3.07 -5.81
C ASP A 2 -27.55 -3.07 -5.69
N CYS A 3 -27.04 -2.29 -4.76
CA CYS A 3 -25.65 -2.37 -4.32
C CYS A 3 -25.63 -3.39 -3.17
N PRO A 4 -25.10 -4.61 -3.37
CA PRO A 4 -24.93 -5.53 -2.28
C PRO A 4 -23.58 -5.20 -1.63
N LEU A 5 -23.60 -4.44 -0.54
CA LEU A 5 -22.45 -4.20 0.34
C LEU A 5 -22.02 -5.44 1.15
N PHE A 6 -22.25 -6.65 0.62
CA PHE A 6 -21.82 -7.89 1.25
C PHE A 6 -21.58 -8.94 0.16
N VAL A 7 -20.35 -8.98 -0.35
CA VAL A 7 -19.84 -10.13 -1.09
C VAL A 7 -18.96 -10.90 -0.11
N PRO A 8 -19.30 -12.16 0.21
CA PRO A 8 -18.49 -12.97 1.11
C PRO A 8 -17.20 -13.39 0.37
N ASP A 9 -16.10 -13.20 1.08
CA ASP A 9 -14.75 -13.71 0.80
C ASP A 9 -14.01 -13.08 -0.41
N TYR A 10 -12.87 -12.45 -0.09
CA TYR A 10 -11.83 -11.92 -0.99
C TYR A 10 -12.04 -10.56 -1.68
N PHE A 11 -12.31 -9.48 -0.95
CA PHE A 11 -12.02 -8.12 -1.46
C PHE A 11 -11.71 -7.16 -0.29
N LEU A 12 -10.43 -7.08 0.11
CA LEU A 12 -9.93 -5.85 0.69
C LEU A 12 -9.84 -4.85 -0.47
N ASN A 13 -10.69 -3.83 -0.44
CA ASN A 13 -10.69 -2.75 -1.42
C ASN A 13 -9.30 -2.12 -1.47
N SER A 14 -8.58 -2.35 -2.56
CA SER A 14 -7.32 -1.71 -2.90
C SER A 14 -7.53 -0.20 -3.02
N CYS A 15 -7.26 0.57 -1.97
CA CYS A 15 -7.26 2.03 -2.06
C CYS A 15 -5.96 2.49 -2.72
N LEU A 16 -5.98 2.55 -4.05
CA LEU A 16 -4.99 3.28 -4.84
C LEU A 16 -5.44 4.75 -4.89
N PHE A 17 -4.75 5.64 -4.18
CA PHE A 17 -4.99 7.08 -4.30
C PHE A 17 -4.12 7.63 -5.42
N LEU A 18 -4.78 8.30 -6.36
CA LEU A 18 -4.18 8.80 -7.59
C LEU A 18 -4.36 10.32 -7.61
N VAL A 19 -3.25 11.07 -7.66
CA VAL A 19 -3.29 12.54 -7.69
C VAL A 19 -3.20 13.01 -9.15
N PRO A 20 -4.22 13.69 -9.70
CA PRO A 20 -4.22 14.15 -11.09
C PRO A 20 -3.25 15.32 -11.33
N LYS A 21 -2.72 15.37 -12.55
CA LYS A 21 -1.72 16.33 -13.02
C LYS A 21 -2.08 17.82 -12.95
N GLU A 22 -3.36 18.15 -12.89
CA GLU A 22 -3.86 19.54 -12.95
C GLU A 22 -4.73 19.93 -11.75
N SER A 23 -4.54 19.32 -10.57
CA SER A 23 -5.42 19.58 -9.43
C SER A 23 -4.97 20.79 -8.58
N GLY A 24 -5.75 21.88 -8.64
CA GLY A 24 -5.72 23.00 -7.68
C GLY A 24 -6.35 22.65 -6.32
N PRO A 25 -6.36 23.57 -5.34
CA PRO A 25 -6.47 23.27 -3.90
C PRO A 25 -7.87 22.88 -3.37
N GLU A 26 -8.80 22.45 -4.22
CA GLU A 26 -10.13 22.02 -3.77
C GLU A 26 -10.34 20.52 -4.00
N THR A 27 -10.64 19.78 -2.94
CA THR A 27 -10.93 18.33 -2.88
C THR A 27 -12.23 17.92 -3.60
N ALA A 28 -12.71 18.73 -4.54
CA ALA A 28 -14.03 18.61 -5.17
C ALA A 28 -14.05 17.65 -6.39
N ASN A 29 -12.92 17.07 -6.80
CA ASN A 29 -12.82 16.22 -7.98
C ASN A 29 -12.09 14.89 -7.66
N ILE A 30 -12.63 14.12 -6.73
CA ILE A 30 -12.15 12.75 -6.45
C ILE A 30 -12.94 11.77 -7.30
N GLU A 31 -12.25 11.11 -8.23
CA GLU A 31 -12.80 10.02 -9.03
C GLU A 31 -12.61 8.69 -8.30
N TYR A 32 -13.69 7.98 -7.99
CA TYR A 32 -13.64 6.62 -7.47
C TYR A 32 -13.98 5.64 -8.59
N CYS A 33 -13.06 4.72 -8.87
CA CYS A 33 -13.24 3.70 -9.88
C CYS A 33 -13.04 2.30 -9.28
N CYS A 34 -13.94 1.38 -9.62
CA CYS A 34 -13.77 -0.05 -9.30
C CYS A 34 -13.02 -0.69 -10.48
N THR A 35 -11.70 -0.74 -10.37
CA THR A 35 -10.80 -1.21 -11.43
C THR A 35 -9.50 -1.73 -10.82
N THR A 36 -8.62 -2.29 -11.65
CA THR A 36 -7.28 -2.72 -11.22
C THR A 36 -6.22 -1.76 -11.73
N ALA A 37 -5.02 -1.81 -11.13
CA ALA A 37 -3.89 -0.99 -11.57
C ALA A 37 -3.49 -1.34 -13.02
N GLU A 38 -3.50 -2.62 -13.37
CA GLU A 38 -3.20 -3.13 -14.71
C GLU A 38 -4.15 -2.55 -15.76
N LYS A 39 -5.45 -2.50 -15.45
CA LYS A 39 -6.44 -1.93 -16.36
C LYS A 39 -6.24 -0.43 -16.56
N LEU A 40 -5.85 0.31 -15.53
CA LEU A 40 -5.52 1.73 -15.67
C LEU A 40 -4.26 1.94 -16.55
N VAL A 41 -3.30 1.01 -16.49
CA VAL A 41 -2.15 1.00 -17.40
C VAL A 41 -2.58 0.73 -18.85
N GLU A 42 -3.49 -0.23 -19.07
CA GLU A 42 -4.08 -0.50 -20.40
C GLU A 42 -4.82 0.72 -20.98
N GLU A 43 -5.47 1.50 -20.12
CA GLU A 43 -6.13 2.77 -20.45
C GLU A 43 -5.14 3.94 -20.65
N GLN A 44 -3.83 3.69 -20.53
CA GLN A 44 -2.76 4.69 -20.69
C GLN A 44 -2.92 5.88 -19.73
N ARG A 45 -3.41 5.62 -18.51
CA ARG A 45 -3.49 6.62 -17.45
C ARG A 45 -2.11 6.84 -16.83
N GLU A 46 -1.80 8.08 -16.50
CA GLU A 46 -0.61 8.45 -15.74
C GLU A 46 -0.94 9.52 -14.69
N PHE A 47 -0.19 9.52 -13.59
CA PHE A 47 -0.42 10.36 -12.42
C PHE A 47 0.91 10.93 -11.91
N ASP A 48 0.85 12.13 -11.33
CA ASP A 48 2.01 12.75 -10.70
C ASP A 48 2.44 12.01 -9.43
N ALA A 49 1.46 11.44 -8.72
CA ALA A 49 1.67 10.61 -7.56
C ALA A 49 0.73 9.40 -7.55
N VAL A 50 1.29 8.24 -7.20
CA VAL A 50 0.57 6.98 -7.01
C VAL A 50 0.80 6.50 -5.57
N ILE A 51 -0.27 6.35 -4.81
CA ILE A 51 -0.21 5.96 -3.39
C ILE A 51 -0.99 4.67 -3.19
N SER A 52 -0.33 3.61 -2.71
CA SER A 52 -0.92 2.30 -2.46
C SER A 52 -0.70 1.89 -1.00
N LEU A 53 -1.75 1.87 -0.19
CA LEU A 53 -1.65 1.64 1.25
C LEU A 53 -2.25 0.30 1.66
N GLU A 54 -1.46 -0.59 2.24
CA GLU A 54 -1.86 -1.93 2.73
C GLU A 54 -2.55 -2.79 1.65
N VAL A 55 -2.08 -2.67 0.39
CA VAL A 55 -2.64 -3.42 -0.75
C VAL A 55 -1.72 -4.55 -1.19
N ILE A 56 -0.41 -4.36 -1.12
CA ILE A 56 0.58 -5.21 -1.81
C ILE A 56 0.65 -6.63 -1.23
N GLU A 57 0.31 -6.82 0.04
CA GLU A 57 0.21 -8.14 0.67
C GLU A 57 -1.02 -8.96 0.22
N HIS A 58 -1.95 -8.34 -0.49
CA HIS A 58 -3.18 -8.95 -0.98
C HIS A 58 -3.21 -9.15 -2.50
N VAL A 59 -2.19 -8.68 -3.22
CA VAL A 59 -2.09 -8.90 -4.67
C VAL A 59 -1.56 -10.30 -5.00
N ALA A 60 -1.90 -10.80 -6.18
CA ALA A 60 -1.44 -12.12 -6.64
C ALA A 60 0.08 -12.15 -6.92
N ASP A 61 0.62 -11.05 -7.47
CA ASP A 61 2.05 -10.90 -7.78
C ASP A 61 2.52 -9.48 -7.43
N PRO A 62 3.26 -9.30 -6.32
CA PRO A 62 3.79 -8.00 -5.91
C PRO A 62 4.72 -7.35 -6.93
N ALA A 63 5.44 -8.14 -7.74
CA ALA A 63 6.38 -7.61 -8.72
C ALA A 63 5.66 -7.04 -9.94
N GLU A 64 4.65 -7.74 -10.47
CA GLU A 64 3.80 -7.21 -11.53
C GLU A 64 3.01 -5.98 -11.05
N PHE A 65 2.49 -6.02 -9.83
CA PHE A 65 1.79 -4.87 -9.26
C PHE A 65 2.69 -3.63 -9.18
N CYS A 66 3.93 -3.76 -8.70
CA CYS A 66 4.89 -2.65 -8.67
C CYS A 66 5.26 -2.12 -10.07
N LYS A 67 5.27 -2.97 -11.10
CA LYS A 67 5.42 -2.50 -12.49
C LYS A 67 4.21 -1.66 -12.91
N SER A 68 3.00 -2.05 -12.54
CA SER A 68 1.79 -1.25 -12.79
C SER A 68 1.87 0.10 -12.08
N LEU A 69 2.28 0.14 -10.81
CA LEU A 69 2.48 1.40 -10.08
C LEU A 69 3.50 2.32 -10.80
N ALA A 70 4.62 1.76 -11.25
CA ALA A 70 5.61 2.51 -12.00
C ALA A 70 5.10 2.98 -13.37
N ALA A 71 4.32 2.17 -14.09
CA ALA A 71 3.72 2.56 -15.36
C ALA A 71 2.70 3.69 -15.18
N LEU A 72 1.93 3.66 -14.10
CA LEU A 72 0.96 4.69 -13.73
C LEU A 72 1.59 6.00 -13.22
N THR A 73 2.87 5.97 -12.82
CA THR A 73 3.56 7.15 -12.32
C THR A 73 4.31 7.84 -13.46
N VAL A 74 4.18 9.16 -13.61
CA VAL A 74 4.99 9.92 -14.58
C VAL A 74 6.48 9.87 -14.23
N SER A 75 7.37 10.14 -15.19
CA SER A 75 8.81 10.25 -14.92
C SER A 75 9.10 11.32 -13.85
N ASN A 76 9.92 10.99 -12.84
CA ASN A 76 10.15 11.78 -11.62
C ASN A 76 8.92 11.99 -10.73
N GLY A 77 7.80 11.33 -11.02
CA GLY A 77 6.61 11.31 -10.17
C GLY A 77 6.83 10.47 -8.91
N ALA A 78 5.94 10.68 -7.94
CA ALA A 78 6.00 10.04 -6.64
C ALA A 78 5.28 8.69 -6.61
N THR A 79 5.87 7.71 -5.93
CA THR A 79 5.20 6.48 -5.56
C THR A 79 5.32 6.27 -4.05
N VAL A 80 4.19 6.00 -3.40
CA VAL A 80 4.14 5.67 -1.97
C VAL A 80 3.50 4.30 -1.80
N VAL A 81 4.15 3.43 -1.04
CA VAL A 81 3.64 2.08 -0.73
C VAL A 81 3.72 1.84 0.77
N SER A 82 2.63 1.40 1.41
CA SER A 82 2.68 0.90 2.80
C SER A 82 2.25 -0.56 2.89
N THR A 83 2.81 -1.27 3.87
CA THR A 83 2.47 -2.66 4.16
C THR A 83 2.94 -3.07 5.57
N ILE A 84 2.42 -4.19 6.06
CA ILE A 84 2.93 -4.87 7.25
C ILE A 84 4.26 -5.57 6.93
N ASN A 85 5.26 -5.38 7.81
CA ASN A 85 6.56 -6.02 7.67
C ASN A 85 6.45 -7.52 7.93
N ARG A 86 7.14 -8.34 7.14
CA ARG A 86 7.41 -9.73 7.49
C ARG A 86 8.56 -9.89 8.51
N SER A 87 8.35 -9.44 9.76
CA SER A 87 9.19 -9.73 10.93
C SER A 87 8.51 -10.55 12.07
N MET A 88 9.28 -11.29 12.87
CA MET A 88 8.71 -11.99 14.04
C MET A 88 7.93 -11.08 15.01
N ARG A 89 8.22 -9.77 15.02
CA ARG A 89 7.52 -8.80 15.86
C ARG A 89 6.11 -8.51 15.33
N SER A 90 5.94 -8.27 14.03
CA SER A 90 4.59 -8.08 13.44
C SER A 90 3.77 -9.35 13.49
N TYR A 91 4.37 -10.53 13.39
CA TYR A 91 3.65 -11.78 13.67
C TYR A 91 3.06 -11.77 15.09
N ALA A 92 3.86 -11.39 16.10
CA ALA A 92 3.41 -11.34 17.48
C ALA A 92 2.38 -10.22 17.76
N THR A 93 2.55 -9.03 17.19
CA THR A 93 1.70 -7.86 17.50
C THR A 93 0.49 -7.73 16.57
N ALA A 94 0.68 -7.86 15.25
CA ALA A 94 -0.40 -7.66 14.28
C ALA A 94 -1.28 -8.91 14.16
N ILE A 95 -0.70 -10.10 14.18
CA ILE A 95 -1.48 -11.35 14.04
C ILE A 95 -1.94 -11.85 15.41
N VAL A 96 -1.01 -12.18 16.30
CA VAL A 96 -1.39 -12.82 17.57
C VAL A 96 -2.18 -11.88 18.49
N ALA A 97 -1.72 -10.65 18.71
CA ALA A 97 -2.45 -9.75 19.60
C ALA A 97 -3.79 -9.27 19.01
N ALA A 98 -3.83 -8.85 17.74
CA ALA A 98 -5.06 -8.29 17.17
C ALA A 98 -6.12 -9.35 16.83
N GLU A 99 -5.74 -10.51 16.27
CA GLU A 99 -6.70 -11.54 15.86
C GLU A 99 -7.05 -12.52 16.99
N TYR A 100 -6.08 -12.91 17.82
CA TYR A 100 -6.27 -14.01 18.79
C TYR A 100 -6.52 -13.55 20.22
N ILE A 101 -5.99 -12.39 20.63
CA ILE A 101 -6.14 -11.88 22.01
C ILE A 101 -7.26 -10.84 22.07
N LEU A 102 -7.12 -9.77 21.29
CA LEU A 102 -8.00 -8.60 21.35
C LEU A 102 -9.26 -8.75 20.50
N HIS A 103 -9.28 -9.71 19.57
CA HIS A 103 -10.39 -9.97 18.64
C HIS A 103 -10.82 -8.72 17.85
N TRP A 104 -9.86 -7.87 17.49
CA TRP A 104 -10.11 -6.67 16.69
C TRP A 104 -10.31 -6.99 15.21
N LEU A 105 -9.78 -8.12 14.74
CA LEU A 105 -9.89 -8.59 13.37
C LEU A 105 -10.30 -10.06 13.31
N PRO A 106 -11.01 -10.51 12.25
CA PRO A 106 -11.27 -11.92 12.01
C PRO A 106 -9.97 -12.75 11.96
N LYS A 107 -10.04 -14.02 12.36
CA LYS A 107 -8.89 -14.92 12.29
C LYS A 107 -8.53 -15.22 10.84
N GLY A 108 -7.24 -15.18 10.52
CA GLY A 108 -6.73 -15.46 9.18
C GLY A 108 -6.83 -14.26 8.22
N THR A 109 -7.12 -13.06 8.73
CA THR A 109 -7.04 -11.83 7.94
C THR A 109 -5.63 -11.58 7.45
N HIS A 110 -4.61 -11.95 8.22
CA HIS A 110 -3.22 -11.83 7.82
C HIS A 110 -2.55 -13.20 7.57
N GLN A 111 -2.08 -13.40 6.34
CA GLN A 111 -1.22 -14.54 6.00
C GLN A 111 0.24 -14.08 6.01
N TRP A 112 0.98 -14.53 7.02
CA TRP A 112 2.38 -14.16 7.25
C TRP A 112 3.28 -14.31 6.02
N SER A 113 3.03 -15.32 5.20
CA SER A 113 3.80 -15.60 3.98
C SER A 113 3.69 -14.51 2.92
N ASN A 114 2.62 -13.71 2.94
CA ASN A 114 2.30 -12.73 1.91
C ASN A 114 2.88 -11.35 2.23
N PHE A 115 3.34 -11.13 3.46
CA PHE A 115 4.01 -9.89 3.83
C PHE A 115 5.39 -9.80 3.20
N LEU A 116 5.79 -8.57 2.87
CA LEU A 116 7.13 -8.27 2.37
C LEU A 116 8.01 -7.76 3.50
N THR A 117 9.29 -8.09 3.42
CA THR A 117 10.33 -7.35 4.16
C THR A 117 10.61 -6.01 3.47
N PRO A 118 11.14 -5.01 4.18
CA PRO A 118 11.57 -3.74 3.58
C PRO A 118 12.55 -3.94 2.41
N GLU A 119 13.49 -4.86 2.55
CA GLU A 119 14.50 -5.15 1.53
C GLU A 119 13.88 -5.76 0.27
N GLU A 120 12.90 -6.65 0.44
CA GLU A 120 12.15 -7.23 -0.70
C GLU A 120 11.37 -6.15 -1.44
N LEU A 121 10.68 -5.25 -0.71
CA LEU A 121 9.94 -4.16 -1.36
C LEU A 121 10.87 -3.23 -2.13
N VAL A 122 12.00 -2.82 -1.53
CA VAL A 122 12.99 -1.95 -2.18
C VAL A 122 13.49 -2.60 -3.47
N LEU A 123 13.85 -3.89 -3.43
CA LEU A 123 14.35 -4.60 -4.61
C LEU A 123 13.30 -4.68 -5.73
N ILE A 124 12.04 -4.95 -5.37
CA ILE A 124 10.93 -5.03 -6.32
C ILE A 124 10.68 -3.67 -6.96
N LEU A 125 10.58 -2.60 -6.16
CA LEU A 125 10.38 -1.23 -6.65
C LEU A 125 11.54 -0.77 -7.54
N GLN A 126 12.78 -1.06 -7.15
CA GLN A 126 13.95 -0.72 -7.95
C GLN A 126 13.93 -1.41 -9.32
N ARG A 127 13.53 -2.68 -9.38
CA ARG A 127 13.34 -3.42 -10.65
C ARG A 127 12.21 -2.85 -11.50
N ALA A 128 11.22 -2.22 -10.88
CA ALA A 128 10.15 -1.50 -11.56
C ALA A 128 10.53 -0.07 -11.97
N SER A 129 11.80 0.35 -11.82
CA SER A 129 12.29 1.71 -12.08
C SER A 129 11.81 2.77 -11.07
N ILE A 130 11.47 2.39 -9.85
CA ILE A 130 11.19 3.29 -8.73
C ILE A 130 12.36 3.23 -7.75
N THR A 131 13.00 4.37 -7.50
CA THR A 131 14.05 4.47 -6.48
C THR A 131 13.42 4.89 -5.15
N VAL A 132 13.49 4.01 -4.15
CA VAL A 132 13.05 4.33 -2.77
C VAL A 132 14.02 5.34 -2.16
N GLN A 133 13.48 6.43 -1.64
CA GLN A 133 14.26 7.52 -1.02
C GLN A 133 14.14 7.47 0.50
N GLU A 134 12.95 7.21 1.02
CA GLU A 134 12.65 7.24 2.45
C GLU A 134 11.74 6.09 2.85
N MET A 135 11.90 5.63 4.10
CA MET A 135 11.01 4.67 4.74
C MET A 135 10.79 5.07 6.20
N ALA A 136 9.57 4.90 6.68
CA ALA A 136 9.20 5.11 8.07
C ALA A 136 8.18 4.04 8.51
N GLY A 137 8.08 3.79 9.81
CA GLY A 137 7.03 2.95 10.41
C GLY A 137 6.00 3.79 11.15
N PHE A 138 4.85 3.18 11.43
CA PHE A 138 3.81 3.73 12.29
C PHE A 138 3.79 3.01 13.64
N VAL A 139 3.89 3.77 14.72
CA VAL A 139 3.85 3.25 16.09
C VAL A 139 2.66 3.84 16.83
N TYR A 140 1.92 2.97 17.53
CA TYR A 140 0.81 3.37 18.39
C TYR A 140 1.26 3.51 19.83
N ASN A 141 0.95 4.65 20.45
CA ASN A 141 1.14 4.86 21.87
C ASN A 141 -0.17 4.59 22.63
N PRO A 142 -0.27 3.51 23.43
CA PRO A 142 -1.50 3.15 24.13
C PRO A 142 -1.86 4.09 25.29
N LEU A 143 -0.90 4.86 25.81
CA LEU A 143 -1.15 5.81 26.90
C LEU A 143 -1.82 7.09 26.39
N THR A 144 -1.43 7.54 25.19
CA THR A 144 -1.98 8.76 24.58
C THR A 144 -3.07 8.47 23.54
N GLY A 145 -3.18 7.22 23.08
CA GLY A 145 -4.11 6.82 22.02
C GLY A 145 -3.73 7.36 20.63
N GLN A 146 -2.47 7.75 20.43
CA GLN A 146 -2.02 8.42 19.21
C GLN A 146 -1.08 7.54 18.38
N TRP A 147 -1.17 7.69 17.07
CA TRP A 147 -0.24 7.14 16.09
C TRP A 147 0.81 8.18 15.71
N THR A 148 2.07 7.75 15.60
CA THR A 148 3.18 8.59 15.15
C THR A 148 4.02 7.89 14.10
N LEU A 149 4.59 8.66 13.17
CA LEU A 149 5.69 8.19 12.33
C LEU A 149 6.93 7.93 13.21
N SER A 150 7.71 6.92 12.83
CA SER A 150 8.86 6.42 13.59
C SER A 150 9.89 5.82 12.64
N ASP A 151 11.15 5.77 13.07
CA ASP A 151 12.20 5.01 12.39
C ASP A 151 12.06 3.49 12.60
N ASP A 152 11.18 3.06 13.51
CA ASP A 152 10.89 1.66 13.79
C ASP A 152 9.99 1.03 12.71
N ILE A 153 10.62 0.48 11.67
CA ILE A 153 9.97 -0.24 10.57
C ILE A 153 9.73 -1.74 10.86
N SER A 154 9.94 -2.20 12.09
CA SER A 154 9.92 -3.64 12.39
C SER A 154 8.53 -4.28 12.36
N VAL A 155 7.45 -3.49 12.44
CA VAL A 155 6.07 -4.02 12.42
C VAL A 155 5.36 -3.70 11.11
N ASN A 156 5.46 -2.45 10.66
CA ASN A 156 4.89 -1.96 9.42
C ASN A 156 5.82 -0.89 8.88
N PHE A 157 5.67 -0.56 7.60
CA PHE A 157 6.44 0.50 7.00
C PHE A 157 5.69 1.15 5.84
N ILE A 158 6.00 2.41 5.60
CA ILE A 158 5.62 3.19 4.43
C ILE A 158 6.90 3.63 3.72
N ALA A 159 6.97 3.36 2.42
CA ALA A 159 8.07 3.70 1.55
C ALA A 159 7.65 4.81 0.59
N PHE A 160 8.49 5.84 0.48
CA PHE A 160 8.39 6.88 -0.54
C PHE A 160 9.52 6.70 -1.55
N GLY A 161 9.19 6.74 -2.82
CA GLY A 161 10.15 6.69 -3.91
C GLY A 161 9.73 7.53 -5.11
N THR A 162 10.65 7.68 -6.05
CA THR A 162 10.41 8.39 -7.31
C THR A 162 10.70 7.51 -8.50
N LYS A 163 9.88 7.61 -9.55
CA LYS A 163 10.16 6.93 -10.82
C LYS A 163 11.38 7.56 -11.49
N ASN A 164 12.32 6.73 -11.91
CA ASN A 164 13.54 7.16 -12.59
C ASN A 164 13.20 7.83 -13.93
N SER A 165 13.90 8.91 -14.27
CA SER A 165 13.92 9.44 -15.64
C SER A 165 14.62 8.43 -16.55
N GLN A 166 13.94 7.96 -17.60
CA GLN A 166 14.60 7.26 -18.70
C GLN A 166 15.38 8.25 -19.58
#